data_AF-A0A832JNG4-F1
#
_entry.id   AF-A0A832JNG4-F1
#
_cell.length_a   1.000
_cell.length_b   1.000
_cell.length_c   1.000
_cell.angle_alpha   90.00
_cell.angle_beta   90.00
_cell.angle_gamma   90.00
#
_symmetry.space_group_name_H-M   'P 1'
#
loop_
_entity.id
_entity.type
_entity.pdbx_description
1 polymer ?
#
loop_
_entity_poly.entity_id
_entity_poly.type
_entity_poly.pdbx_seq_one_letter_code
_entity_poly.pdbx_strand_id
1 'polypeptide(L)'
;MGEQLPPGQRYIKRFIIYSALGIPEVDLASYRLRITGLVGRELEYRYEDLLDRLPRISYVADFHCVTGWSVREVSWEGVPIRWLA
;
A
#
# COMPACT_ATOMS: atom_id res chain seq x y z
N MET A 1 -0.98 -1.78 23.92
CA MET A 1 -2.36 -1.25 23.83
C MET A 1 -3.00 -1.92 22.63
N GLY A 2 -3.83 -2.94 22.85
CA GLY A 2 -4.48 -3.65 21.75
C GLY A 2 -5.57 -2.77 21.17
N GLU A 3 -5.38 -2.28 19.96
CA GLU A 3 -6.47 -1.63 19.21
C GLU A 3 -7.64 -2.61 19.12
N GLN A 4 -8.80 -2.13 19.56
CA GLN A 4 -10.02 -2.90 19.50
C GLN A 4 -10.37 -3.09 18.02
N LEU A 5 -10.64 -4.34 17.63
CA LEU A 5 -11.12 -4.66 16.29
C LEU A 5 -12.27 -3.71 15.92
N PRO A 6 -12.28 -3.14 14.70
CA PRO A 6 -13.42 -2.39 14.25
C PRO A 6 -14.71 -3.23 14.35
N PRO A 7 -15.87 -2.61 14.60
CA PRO A 7 -17.13 -3.34 14.75
C PRO A 7 -17.41 -4.28 13.56
N GLY A 8 -17.82 -5.52 13.86
CA GLY A 8 -18.13 -6.53 12.84
C GLY A 8 -16.92 -7.22 12.21
N GLN A 9 -15.70 -6.94 12.67
CA GLN A 9 -14.47 -7.58 12.16
C GLN A 9 -14.13 -8.87 12.92
N ARG A 10 -13.56 -9.84 12.19
CA ARG A 10 -12.89 -11.01 12.76
C ARG A 10 -11.47 -11.17 12.21
N TYR A 11 -10.51 -11.56 13.03
CA TYR A 11 -9.17 -11.88 12.55
C TYR A 11 -9.14 -13.18 11.75
N ILE A 12 -8.41 -13.17 10.65
CA ILE A 12 -8.06 -14.33 9.84
C ILE A 12 -6.54 -14.42 9.67
N LYS A 13 -6.04 -15.60 9.30
CA LYS A 13 -4.60 -15.87 9.25
C LYS A 13 -3.89 -15.31 8.00
N ARG A 14 -4.62 -15.08 6.91
CA ARG A 14 -4.06 -14.73 5.59
C ARG A 14 -5.00 -13.78 4.86
N PHE A 15 -4.45 -12.95 3.98
CA PHE A 15 -5.24 -12.09 3.11
C PHE A 15 -6.17 -12.89 2.20
N ILE A 16 -7.39 -12.41 2.03
CA ILE A 16 -8.24 -12.77 0.89
C ILE A 16 -7.88 -11.81 -0.23
N ILE A 17 -7.46 -12.36 -1.37
CA ILE A 17 -7.08 -11.57 -2.54
C ILE A 17 -8.32 -11.32 -3.39
N TYR A 18 -8.62 -10.04 -3.61
CA TYR A 18 -9.69 -9.62 -4.52
C TYR A 18 -9.08 -9.02 -5.78
N SER A 19 -9.67 -9.35 -6.92
CA SER A 19 -9.44 -8.62 -8.16
C SER A 19 -10.76 -8.47 -8.90
N ALA A 20 -11.09 -7.23 -9.24
CA ALA A 20 -12.29 -6.92 -10.02
C ALA A 20 -12.08 -7.12 -11.53
N LEU A 21 -10.85 -6.94 -12.02
CA LEU A 21 -10.52 -6.88 -13.45
C LEU A 21 -9.41 -7.87 -13.86
N GLY A 22 -9.03 -8.80 -12.98
CA GLY A 22 -7.87 -9.67 -13.15
C GLY A 22 -6.61 -9.11 -12.50
N ILE A 23 -5.58 -9.96 -12.36
CA ILE A 23 -4.28 -9.55 -11.83
C ILE A 23 -3.48 -8.99 -13.01
N PRO A 24 -3.01 -7.74 -12.98
CA PRO A 24 -2.25 -7.18 -14.07
C PRO A 24 -0.86 -7.82 -14.16
N GLU A 25 -0.40 -8.05 -15.39
CA GLU A 25 1.02 -8.30 -15.66
C GLU A 25 1.75 -6.96 -15.72
N VAL A 26 2.80 -6.82 -14.91
CA VAL A 26 3.53 -5.55 -14.77
C VAL A 26 4.98 -5.74 -15.17
N ASP A 27 5.41 -5.04 -16.23
CA ASP A 27 6.82 -4.88 -16.56
C ASP A 27 7.42 -3.71 -15.77
N LEU A 28 8.32 -4.02 -14.83
CA LEU A 28 8.95 -3.03 -13.97
C LEU A 28 9.82 -2.02 -14.74
N ALA A 29 10.35 -2.36 -15.93
CA ALA A 29 11.13 -1.43 -16.74
C ALA A 29 10.24 -0.30 -17.31
N SER A 30 9.03 -0.66 -17.72
CA SER A 30 8.01 0.27 -18.23
C SER A 30 7.20 0.97 -17.13
N TYR A 31 7.23 0.45 -15.89
CA TYR A 31 6.42 0.98 -14.79
C TYR A 31 6.67 2.46 -14.54
N ARG A 32 5.59 3.22 -14.34
CA ARG A 32 5.60 4.63 -13.93
C ARG A 32 4.55 4.89 -12.86
N LEU A 33 4.97 5.42 -11.71
CA LEU A 33 4.07 6.03 -10.74
C LEU A 33 3.93 7.51 -11.07
N ARG A 34 2.72 7.97 -11.37
CA ARG A 34 2.43 9.37 -11.70
C ARG A 34 1.61 10.04 -10.60
N ILE A 35 2.05 11.21 -10.16
CA ILE A 35 1.36 12.07 -9.18
C ILE A 35 0.85 13.29 -9.94
N THR A 36 -0.47 13.37 -10.12
CA THR A 36 -1.15 14.37 -10.97
C THR A 36 -2.39 14.95 -10.27
N GLY A 37 -3.05 15.93 -10.88
CA GLY A 37 -4.28 16.54 -10.35
C GLY A 37 -4.00 17.85 -9.61
N LEU A 38 -4.53 18.01 -8.40
CA LEU A 38 -4.38 19.24 -7.61
C LEU A 38 -3.03 19.28 -6.87
N VAL A 39 -1.94 19.34 -7.64
CA VAL A 39 -0.57 19.36 -7.13
C VAL A 39 0.19 20.56 -7.69
N GLY A 40 1.15 21.09 -6.92
CA GLY A 40 1.96 22.23 -7.37
C GLY A 40 2.85 21.90 -8.56
N ARG A 41 3.27 20.63 -8.70
CA ARG A 41 4.01 20.11 -9.84
C ARG A 41 3.67 18.63 -10.02
N GLU A 42 3.39 18.23 -11.25
CA GLU A 42 3.25 16.81 -11.58
C GLU A 42 4.59 16.09 -11.50
N LEU A 43 4.59 14.89 -10.92
CA LEU A 43 5.77 14.06 -10.74
C LEU A 43 5.56 12.68 -11.36
N GLU A 44 6.65 12.11 -11.86
CA GLU A 44 6.69 10.74 -12.37
C GLU A 44 7.92 10.03 -11.84
N TYR A 45 7.74 8.81 -11.34
CA TYR A 45 8.81 7.97 -10.82
C TYR A 45 8.84 6.63 -11.56
N ARG A 46 10.03 6.18 -11.95
CA ARG A 46 10.26 4.78 -12.35
C ARG A 46 10.30 3.91 -11.11
N TYR A 47 10.19 2.59 -11.29
CA TYR A 47 10.23 1.67 -10.16
C TYR A 47 11.53 1.77 -9.36
N GLU A 48 12.68 1.86 -10.04
CA GLU A 48 13.99 2.04 -9.39
C GLU A 48 14.11 3.35 -8.60
N ASP A 49 13.47 4.43 -9.05
CA ASP A 49 13.51 5.71 -8.33
C ASP A 49 12.82 5.58 -6.96
N LEU A 50 11.75 4.77 -6.87
CA LEU A 50 11.05 4.49 -5.62
C LEU A 50 11.88 3.66 -4.64
N LEU A 51 12.78 2.81 -5.14
CA LEU A 51 13.62 1.93 -4.33
C LEU A 51 14.89 2.64 -3.85
N ASP A 52 15.56 3.36 -4.75
CA ASP A 52 16.93 3.81 -4.53
C ASP A 52 17.02 5.29 -4.13
N ARG A 53 16.03 6.10 -4.48
CA ARG A 53 16.11 7.57 -4.36
C ARG A 53 15.23 8.14 -3.26
N LEU A 54 14.33 7.35 -2.70
CA LEU A 54 13.35 7.81 -1.71
C LEU A 54 13.52 7.08 -0.38
N PRO A 55 13.24 7.76 0.76
CA PRO A 55 13.34 7.13 2.06
C PRO A 55 12.29 6.02 2.21
N ARG A 56 12.75 4.86 2.65
CA ARG A 56 11.91 3.69 2.96
C ARG A 56 11.70 3.61 4.46
N ILE A 57 10.47 3.29 4.87
CA ILE A 57 10.13 2.99 6.25
C ILE A 57 9.51 1.61 6.33
N SER A 58 9.62 1.00 7.51
CA SER A 58 8.88 -0.21 7.84
C SER A 58 8.09 0.01 9.12
N TYR A 59 6.86 -0.52 9.18
CA TYR A 59 6.03 -0.48 10.37
C TYR A 59 5.11 -1.70 10.42
N VAL A 60 4.60 -2.01 11.61
CA VAL A 60 3.64 -3.10 11.82
C VAL A 60 2.28 -2.49 12.14
N ALA A 61 1.26 -2.90 11.40
CA ALA A 61 -0.12 -2.47 11.62
C ALA A 61 -1.10 -3.56 11.17
N ASP A 62 -2.27 -3.60 11.79
CA ASP A 62 -3.34 -4.49 11.38
C ASP A 62 -3.95 -4.02 10.03
N PHE A 63 -4.44 -4.98 9.25
CA PHE A 63 -5.25 -4.73 8.07
C PHE A 63 -6.73 -5.00 8.39
N HIS A 64 -7.63 -4.12 7.96
CA HIS A 64 -9.08 -4.26 8.15
C HIS A 64 -9.81 -4.16 6.81
N CYS A 65 -10.50 -5.23 6.40
CA CYS A 65 -11.30 -5.25 5.19
C CYS A 65 -12.72 -4.80 5.48
N VAL A 66 -13.28 -3.95 4.63
CA VAL A 66 -14.70 -3.54 4.71
C VAL A 66 -15.68 -4.71 4.66
N THR A 67 -15.27 -5.89 4.17
CA THR A 67 -16.09 -7.11 4.14
C THR A 67 -16.01 -7.93 5.45
N GLY A 68 -15.55 -7.34 6.55
CA GLY A 68 -15.66 -7.93 7.90
C GLY A 68 -14.56 -8.91 8.32
N TRP A 69 -13.38 -8.88 7.68
CA TRP A 69 -12.22 -9.64 8.14
C TRP A 69 -10.98 -8.76 8.27
N SER A 70 -10.09 -9.15 9.19
CA SER A 70 -8.85 -8.43 9.49
C SER A 70 -7.64 -9.36 9.55
N VAL A 71 -6.44 -8.86 9.30
CA VAL A 71 -5.17 -9.59 9.49
C VAL A 71 -4.33 -8.80 10.48
N ARG A 72 -3.86 -9.48 11.53
CA ARG A 72 -3.10 -8.85 12.61
C ARG A 72 -1.62 -8.74 12.23
N GLU A 73 -0.94 -7.74 12.79
CA GLU A 73 0.53 -7.65 12.81
C GLU A 73 1.16 -7.73 11.40
N VAL A 74 0.52 -7.08 10.43
CA VAL A 74 1.06 -7.03 9.06
C VAL A 74 2.27 -6.11 9.06
N SER A 75 3.40 -6.64 8.59
CA SER A 75 4.60 -5.84 8.33
C SER A 75 4.46 -5.14 6.99
N TRP A 76 4.51 -3.81 7.02
CA TRP A 76 4.47 -2.94 5.85
C TRP A 76 5.84 -2.31 5.62
N GLU A 77 6.21 -2.13 4.36
CA GLU A 77 7.42 -1.43 3.96
C GLU A 77 7.13 -0.59 2.71
N GLY A 78 7.67 0.62 2.66
CA GLY A 78 7.53 1.47 1.48
C GLY A 78 7.97 2.91 1.69
N VAL A 79 7.71 3.74 0.68
CA VAL A 79 7.99 5.18 0.72
C VAL A 79 6.81 5.92 1.37
N PRO A 80 7.01 6.74 2.40
CA PRO A 80 5.92 7.53 2.98
C PRO A 80 5.37 8.53 1.95
N ILE A 81 4.04 8.61 1.81
CA ILE A 81 3.36 9.49 0.83
C ILE A 81 3.81 10.96 0.92
N ARG A 82 4.11 11.46 2.13
CA ARG A 82 4.62 12.83 2.35
C ARG A 82 5.94 13.16 1.64
N TRP A 83 6.65 12.15 1.12
CA TRP A 83 7.87 12.33 0.33
C TRP A 83 7.62 12.30 -1.18
N LEU A 84 6.38 12.04 -1.61
CA LEU A 84 5.96 11.98 -3.01
C LEU A 84 5.26 13.26 -3.48
N ALA A 85 5.03 14.24 -2.60
CA ALA A 85 4.42 15.55 -2.88
C ALA A 85 4.88 16.62 -1.88
#